data_AF-A0A1V5BM25-F1
#
_entry.id   AF-A0A1V5BM25-F1
#
_cell.length_a   1.000
_cell.length_b   1.000
_cell.length_c   1.000
_cell.angle_alpha   90.00
_cell.angle_beta   90.00
_cell.angle_gamma   90.00
#
_symmetry.space_group_name_H-M   'P 1'
#
loop_
_entity.id
_entity.type
_entity.pdbx_description
1 polymer ?
#
loop_
_entity_poly.entity_id
_entity_poly.type
_entity_poly.pdbx_seq_one_letter_code
_entity_poly.pdbx_strand_id
1 'polypeptide(L)'
;MEKQMNLRQSILDALVDDSESIVQIKNYLKYYRVSHTDEALRETILELLNESVIKIKYPPNSSIIDIVNADSLIIRDYWFKLTEKGYEEWNNIQL
;
A
#
# COMPACT_ATOMS: atom_id res chain seq x y z
N MET A 1 -21.69 -13.81 -5.74
CA MET A 1 -20.21 -13.93 -5.71
C MET A 1 -19.72 -12.61 -5.19
N GLU A 2 -19.19 -12.57 -3.97
CA GLU A 2 -18.51 -11.36 -3.48
C GLU A 2 -17.33 -11.09 -4.41
N LYS A 3 -17.26 -9.86 -4.93
CA LYS A 3 -16.21 -9.44 -5.83
C LYS A 3 -14.94 -9.32 -4.99
N GLN A 4 -13.99 -10.23 -5.18
CA GLN A 4 -12.74 -10.21 -4.43
C GLN A 4 -11.94 -8.96 -4.83
N MET A 5 -11.56 -8.15 -3.85
CA MET A 5 -10.69 -6.99 -4.09
C MET A 5 -9.38 -7.44 -4.70
N ASN A 6 -8.90 -6.71 -5.72
CA ASN A 6 -7.56 -6.93 -6.24
C ASN A 6 -6.49 -6.41 -5.26
N LEU A 7 -5.21 -6.68 -5.55
CA LEU A 7 -4.10 -6.30 -4.67
C LEU A 7 -4.07 -4.79 -4.37
N ARG A 8 -4.23 -3.95 -5.39
CA ARG A 8 -4.25 -2.49 -5.25
C ARG A 8 -5.38 -2.03 -4.34
N GLN A 9 -6.60 -2.49 -4.61
CA GLN A 9 -7.79 -2.18 -3.79
C GLN A 9 -7.58 -2.62 -2.34
N SER A 10 -7.00 -3.80 -2.13
CA SER A 10 -6.73 -4.34 -0.79
C SER A 10 -5.64 -3.56 -0.05
N ILE A 11 -4.66 -2.99 -0.74
CA ILE A 11 -3.66 -2.09 -0.15
C ILE A 11 -4.31 -0.77 0.26
N LEU A 12 -5.17 -0.20 -0.57
CA LEU A 12 -5.90 1.02 -0.23
C LEU A 12 -6.80 0.80 0.99
N ASP A 13 -7.50 -0.33 1.01
CA ASP A 13 -8.36 -0.74 2.10
C ASP A 13 -7.59 -0.95 3.41
N ALA A 14 -6.39 -1.53 3.35
CA ALA A 14 -5.50 -1.63 4.51
C ALA A 14 -5.07 -0.26 5.08
N LEU A 15 -5.10 0.80 4.28
CA LEU A 15 -4.59 2.13 4.64
C LEU A 15 -5.68 3.16 4.98
N VAL A 16 -6.95 2.74 4.99
CA VAL A 16 -8.09 3.67 5.15
C VAL A 16 -8.16 4.26 6.55
N ASP A 17 -7.94 3.42 7.58
CA ASP A 17 -8.12 3.79 8.99
C ASP A 17 -6.89 4.53 9.55
N ASP A 18 -5.68 4.05 9.24
CA ASP A 18 -4.43 4.72 9.62
C ASP A 18 -3.27 4.41 8.67
N SER A 19 -2.08 4.88 9.05
CA SER A 19 -0.84 4.65 8.34
C SER A 19 -0.32 3.25 8.69
N GLU A 20 0.06 2.47 7.69
CA GLU A 20 0.51 1.09 7.89
C GLU A 20 1.89 0.87 7.27
N SER A 21 2.69 0.02 7.92
CA SER A 21 3.92 -0.50 7.34
C SER A 21 3.64 -1.61 6.31
N ILE A 22 4.63 -1.92 5.47
CA ILE A 22 4.51 -3.05 4.53
C ILE A 22 4.23 -4.39 5.24
N VAL A 23 4.67 -4.55 6.49
CA VAL A 23 4.43 -5.76 7.29
C VAL A 23 2.95 -5.84 7.66
N GLN A 24 2.35 -4.72 8.08
CA GLN A 24 0.93 -4.66 8.40
C GLN A 24 0.06 -4.85 7.16
N ILE A 25 0.43 -4.24 6.02
CA ILE A 25 -0.23 -4.46 4.73
C ILE A 25 -0.18 -5.95 4.36
N LYS A 26 0.98 -6.62 4.47
CA LYS A 26 1.09 -8.08 4.22
C LYS A 26 0.19 -8.90 5.13
N ASN A 27 0.09 -8.55 6.41
CA ASN A 27 -0.79 -9.23 7.35
C ASN A 27 -2.27 -9.06 6.98
N TYR A 28 -2.66 -7.86 6.55
CA TYR A 28 -3.99 -7.58 6.02
C TYR A 28 -4.31 -8.46 4.81
N LEU A 29 -3.45 -8.45 3.79
CA LEU A 29 -3.61 -9.26 2.58
C LEU A 29 -3.71 -10.75 2.90
N LYS A 30 -2.91 -11.24 3.86
CA LYS A 30 -2.98 -12.63 4.33
C LYS A 30 -4.32 -12.96 5.00
N TYR A 31 -4.83 -12.07 5.85
CA TYR A 31 -6.12 -12.25 6.52
C TYR A 31 -7.27 -12.35 5.52
N TYR A 32 -7.29 -11.49 4.50
CA TYR A 32 -8.29 -11.50 3.42
C TYR A 32 -7.98 -12.48 2.27
N ARG A 33 -6.92 -13.30 2.41
CA ARG A 33 -6.50 -14.31 1.42
C ARG A 33 -6.28 -13.72 0.01
N VAL A 34 -5.75 -12.51 -0.06
CA VAL A 34 -5.39 -11.84 -1.31
C VAL A 34 -4.05 -12.39 -1.80
N SER A 35 -4.05 -13.11 -2.91
CA SER A 35 -2.85 -13.70 -3.50
C SER A 35 -1.90 -12.61 -4.02
N HIS A 36 -0.65 -12.65 -3.61
CA HIS A 36 0.40 -11.72 -4.05
C HIS A 36 1.79 -12.33 -3.90
N THR A 37 2.74 -11.82 -4.67
CA THR A 37 4.18 -12.00 -4.41
C THR A 37 4.73 -10.75 -3.72
N ASP A 38 5.90 -10.88 -3.09
CA ASP A 38 6.59 -9.73 -2.50
C ASP A 38 6.95 -8.67 -3.55
N GLU A 39 7.29 -9.09 -4.76
CA GLU A 39 7.59 -8.22 -5.90
C GLU A 39 6.35 -7.47 -6.38
N ALA A 40 5.23 -8.17 -6.58
CA ALA A 40 3.97 -7.53 -6.99
C ALA A 40 3.46 -6.52 -5.95
N LEU A 41 3.60 -6.83 -4.65
CA LEU A 41 3.27 -5.88 -3.58
C LEU A 41 4.16 -4.64 -3.67
N ARG A 42 5.46 -4.82 -3.85
CA ARG A 42 6.41 -3.71 -3.96
C ARG A 42 6.12 -2.84 -5.18
N GLU A 43 5.90 -3.44 -6.34
CA GLU A 43 5.54 -2.74 -7.57
C GLU A 43 4.24 -1.94 -7.38
N THR A 44 3.21 -2.55 -6.80
CA THR A 44 1.93 -1.86 -6.54
C THR A 44 2.11 -0.67 -5.59
N ILE A 45 2.94 -0.79 -4.55
CA ILE A 45 3.26 0.33 -3.65
C ILE A 45 3.99 1.46 -4.40
N LEU A 46 4.94 1.14 -5.27
CA LEU A 46 5.66 2.13 -6.08
C LEU A 46 4.72 2.83 -7.08
N GLU A 47 3.81 2.11 -7.72
CA GLU A 47 2.78 2.68 -8.59
C GLU A 47 1.88 3.65 -7.82
N LEU A 48 1.37 3.23 -6.66
CA LEU A 48 0.52 4.06 -5.80
C LEU A 48 1.24 5.33 -5.32
N LEU A 49 2.53 5.24 -5.02
CA LEU A 49 3.36 6.39 -4.66
C LEU A 49 3.56 7.33 -5.85
N ASN A 50 3.91 6.79 -7.03
CA ASN A 50 4.11 7.58 -8.26
C ASN A 50 2.84 8.33 -8.66
N GLU A 51 1.68 7.70 -8.49
CA GLU A 51 0.38 8.29 -8.78
C GLU A 51 -0.11 9.24 -7.67
N SER A 52 0.66 9.42 -6.59
CA SER A 52 0.30 10.22 -5.41
C SER A 52 -1.00 9.77 -4.74
N VAL A 53 -1.35 8.49 -4.85
CA VAL A 53 -2.52 7.86 -4.22
C VAL A 53 -2.20 7.51 -2.77
N ILE A 54 -0.95 7.14 -2.50
CA ILE A 54 -0.40 7.02 -1.15
C ILE A 54 0.82 7.92 -0.99
N LYS A 55 1.23 8.18 0.25
CA LYS A 55 2.46 8.88 0.59
C LYS A 55 3.21 8.17 1.70
N ILE A 56 4.51 8.43 1.77
CA ILE A 56 5.35 7.97 2.89
C ILE A 56 5.06 8.86 4.11
N LYS A 57 4.61 8.24 5.19
CA LYS A 57 4.34 8.91 6.47
C LYS A 57 5.55 8.86 7.39
N TYR A 58 6.31 7.77 7.35
CA TYR A 58 7.53 7.57 8.11
C TYR A 58 8.51 6.69 7.32
N PRO A 59 9.83 6.94 7.39
CA PRO A 59 10.48 8.10 8.01
C PRO A 59 10.07 9.45 7.37
N PRO A 60 10.14 10.57 8.12
CA PRO A 60 9.86 11.87 7.54
C PRO A 60 10.94 12.26 6.51
N ASN A 61 10.56 13.04 5.50
CA ASN A 61 11.42 13.49 4.39
C ASN A 61 11.90 12.39 3.44
N SER A 62 11.43 11.15 3.59
CA SER A 62 11.64 10.10 2.62
C SER A 62 10.88 10.36 1.32
N SER A 63 11.43 9.84 0.23
CA SER A 63 10.94 9.97 -1.12
C SER A 63 10.73 8.60 -1.78
N ILE A 64 10.10 8.60 -2.96
CA ILE A 64 9.90 7.38 -3.74
C ILE A 64 11.24 6.72 -4.11
N ILE A 65 12.29 7.52 -4.35
CA ILE A 65 13.63 7.03 -4.69
C ILE A 65 14.19 6.17 -3.55
N ASP A 66 13.90 6.52 -2.30
CA ASP A 66 14.34 5.74 -1.14
C ASP A 66 13.68 4.36 -1.11
N ILE A 67 12.41 4.25 -1.54
CA ILE A 67 11.70 2.97 -1.66
C ILE A 67 12.25 2.14 -2.83
N VAL A 68 12.56 2.79 -3.95
CA VAL A 68 13.16 2.14 -5.14
C VAL A 68 14.51 1.52 -4.81
N ASN A 69 15.29 2.15 -3.94
CA ASN A 69 16.61 1.67 -3.53
C ASN A 69 16.58 0.81 -2.26
N ALA A 70 15.48 0.83 -1.50
CA ALA A 70 15.33 0.04 -0.29
C ALA A 70 15.33 -1.46 -0.61
N ASP A 71 16.11 -2.21 0.17
CA ASP A 71 15.99 -3.66 0.21
C ASP A 71 14.74 -4.11 0.99
N SER A 72 14.51 -5.42 1.00
CA SER A 72 13.35 -6.04 1.67
C SER A 72 13.32 -5.90 3.20
N LEU A 73 14.45 -5.55 3.84
CA LEU A 73 14.54 -5.30 5.28
C LEU A 73 14.24 -3.84 5.56
N ILE A 74 14.89 -2.92 4.82
CA ILE A 74 14.76 -1.48 4.96
C ILE A 74 13.32 -1.02 4.70
N ILE A 75 12.66 -1.57 3.67
CA ILE A 75 11.27 -1.19 3.33
C ILE A 75 10.27 -1.51 4.46
N ARG A 76 10.62 -2.38 5.42
CA ARG A 76 9.75 -2.74 6.54
C ARG A 76 9.57 -1.61 7.54
N ASP A 77 10.53 -0.71 7.60
CA ASP A 77 10.51 0.44 8.50
C ASP A 77 9.73 1.63 7.92
N TYR A 78 9.26 1.52 6.67
CA TYR A 78 8.46 2.54 6.00
C TYR A 78 6.98 2.36 6.28
N TRP A 79 6.32 3.48 6.56
CA TRP A 79 4.90 3.55 6.80
C TRP A 79 4.27 4.40 5.72
N PHE A 80 3.14 3.93 5.20
CA PHE A 80 2.40 4.55 4.12
C PHE A 80 1.06 5.05 4.62
N LYS A 81 0.50 6.08 4.00
CA LYS A 81 -0.85 6.57 4.27
C LYS A 81 -1.53 6.97 2.97
N LEU A 82 -2.85 6.83 2.90
CA LEU A 82 -3.64 7.42 1.82
C LEU A 82 -3.43 8.94 1.75
N THR A 83 -3.40 9.47 0.53
CA THR A 83 -3.62 10.88 0.24
C THR A 83 -5.12 11.14 0.07
N GLU A 84 -5.51 12.40 -0.16
CA GLU A 84 -6.89 12.72 -0.55
C GLU A 84 -7.34 11.95 -1.80
N LYS A 85 -6.49 11.91 -2.84
CA LYS A 85 -6.68 11.09 -4.04
C LYS A 85 -6.82 9.59 -3.70
N GLY A 86 -6.06 9.10 -2.73
CA GLY A 86 -6.18 7.73 -2.23
C GLY A 86 -7.54 7.42 -1.65
N TYR A 87 -8.08 8.31 -0.82
CA TYR A 87 -9.43 8.17 -0.28
C TYR A 87 -10.51 8.24 -1.36
N GLU A 88 -10.37 9.13 -2.35
CA GLU A 88 -11.27 9.17 -3.51
C GLU A 88 -11.27 7.85 -4.29
N GLU A 89 -10.09 7.28 -4.54
CA GLU A 89 -9.99 6.01 -5.24
C GLU A 89 -10.60 4.86 -4.42
N TRP A 90 -10.29 4.80 -3.12
CA TRP A 90 -10.86 3.80 -2.22
C TRP A 90 -12.40 3.88 -2.16
N ASN A 91 -12.98 5.08 -2.07
CA ASN A 91 -14.43 5.29 -2.07
C ASN A 91 -15.11 4.81 -3.37
N ASN A 92 -14.37 4.72 -4.48
CA ASN A 92 -14.87 4.24 -5.77
C ASN A 92 -14.71 2.73 -5.97
N ILE A 93 -14.21 2.01 -4.96
CA ILE A 93 -14.18 0.54 -4.98
C ILE A 93 -15.61 0.03 -4.91
N GLN A 94 -16.18 -0.30 -6.07
CA GLN A 94 -17.47 -0.98 -6.15
C GLN A 94 -17.32 -2.43 -5.66
N LEU A 95 -17.71 -2.67 -4.42
CA LEU A 95 -17.91 -4.00 -3.82
C LEU A 95 -19.24 -4.60 -4.29
#